data_AF-A0A257QVB6-F1
#
_entry.id   AF-A0A257QVB6-F1
#
_cell.length_a   1.000
_cell.length_b   1.000
_cell.length_c   1.000
_cell.angle_alpha   90.00
_cell.angle_beta   90.00
_cell.angle_gamma   90.00
#
_symmetry.space_group_name_H-M   'P 1'
#
loop_
_entity.id
_entity.type
_entity.pdbx_description
1 polymer ?
#
loop_
_entity_poly.entity_id
_entity_poly.type
_entity_poly.pdbx_seq_one_letter_code
_entity_poly.pdbx_strand_id
1 'polypeptide(L)'
;MCKIFRTQDPATYAAETRAIRLNGHATSIRLEAAFWTTLEEIAALEGMSLGRFVSILHDEILLDQGELQNFASLLRVTCLHWLNNRDAYQADIARRRPASLVA
;
A
#
# COMPACT_ATOMS: atom_id res chain seq x y z
N MET A 1 8.99 24.83 14.76
CA MET A 1 8.48 23.49 14.41
C MET A 1 7.31 23.12 15.32
N CYS A 2 6.13 22.85 14.77
CA CYS A 2 4.91 22.46 15.51
C CYS A 2 5.11 21.13 16.27
N LYS A 3 4.40 20.93 17.40
CA LYS A 3 4.41 19.68 18.18
C LYS A 3 4.09 18.45 17.32
N ILE A 4 3.22 18.64 16.32
CA ILE A 4 2.75 17.59 15.40
C ILE A 4 3.89 16.83 14.68
N PHE A 5 5.01 17.50 14.38
CA PHE A 5 6.16 16.88 13.70
C PHE A 5 7.23 16.37 14.68
N ARG A 6 7.22 16.83 15.93
CA ARG A 6 8.24 16.47 16.94
C ARG A 6 7.87 15.27 17.80
N THR A 7 6.59 14.86 17.80
CA THR A 7 6.10 13.74 18.59
C THR A 7 5.87 12.49 17.76
N GLN A 8 6.61 12.32 16.65
CA GLN A 8 6.56 11.08 15.89
C GLN A 8 7.20 9.95 16.70
N ASP A 9 6.52 8.82 16.77
CA ASP A 9 7.04 7.63 17.41
C ASP A 9 8.19 7.04 16.56
N PRO A 10 9.40 6.84 17.12
CA PRO A 10 10.51 6.20 16.44
C PRO A 10 10.21 4.86 15.78
N ALA A 11 9.25 4.09 16.31
CA ALA A 11 8.83 2.84 15.70
C ALA A 11 8.24 3.04 14.30
N THR A 12 7.56 4.17 14.05
CA THR A 12 6.85 4.43 12.79
C THR A 12 7.77 4.67 11.60
N TYR A 13 8.95 5.26 11.80
CA TYR A 13 9.94 5.48 10.74
C TYR A 13 11.10 4.46 10.77
N ALA A 14 11.01 3.43 11.63
CA ALA A 14 11.95 2.32 11.61
C ALA A 14 11.85 1.58 10.27
N ALA A 15 13.00 1.34 9.64
CA ALA A 15 13.06 0.67 8.35
C ALA A 15 12.98 -0.85 8.51
N GLU A 16 11.91 -1.45 7.98
CA GLU A 16 11.63 -2.87 7.98
C GLU A 16 11.82 -3.46 6.59
N THR A 17 12.47 -4.61 6.52
CA THR A 17 12.61 -5.39 5.28
C THR A 17 11.62 -6.57 5.31
N ARG A 18 10.76 -6.67 4.30
CA ARG A 18 9.79 -7.77 4.15
C ARG A 18 9.97 -8.44 2.78
N ALA A 19 9.85 -9.76 2.75
CA ALA A 19 9.87 -10.54 1.52
C ALA A 19 8.45 -10.69 0.96
N ILE A 20 8.21 -10.17 -0.24
CA ILE A 20 6.93 -10.29 -0.96
C ILE A 20 7.15 -11.10 -2.22
N ARG A 21 6.23 -12.01 -2.54
CA ARG A 21 6.31 -12.77 -3.79
C ARG A 21 5.75 -11.95 -4.94
N LEU A 22 6.59 -11.61 -5.91
CA LEU A 22 6.24 -10.91 -7.14
C LEU A 22 6.56 -11.83 -8.31
N ASN A 23 5.59 -12.14 -9.17
CA ASN A 23 5.77 -13.04 -10.31
C ASN A 23 6.45 -14.38 -9.95
N GLY A 24 6.07 -14.96 -8.80
CA GLY A 24 6.64 -16.21 -8.28
C GLY A 24 8.01 -16.10 -7.59
N HIS A 25 8.65 -14.93 -7.63
CA HIS A 25 9.96 -14.69 -7.04
C HIS A 25 9.85 -13.94 -5.71
N ALA A 26 10.64 -14.32 -4.72
CA ALA A 26 10.70 -13.59 -3.45
C ALA A 26 11.53 -12.31 -3.63
N THR A 27 10.87 -11.16 -3.57
CA THR A 27 11.48 -9.84 -3.66
C THR A 27 11.56 -9.21 -2.27
N SER A 28 12.77 -8.84 -1.87
CA SER A 28 13.04 -8.15 -0.61
C SER A 28 12.77 -6.65 -0.77
N ILE A 29 11.82 -6.11 0.00
CA ILE A 29 11.43 -4.70 -0.05
C ILE A 29 11.69 -4.08 1.31
N ARG A 30 12.31 -2.89 1.35
CA ARG A 30 12.61 -2.15 2.59
C ARG A 30 11.83 -0.84 2.64
N LEU A 31 10.92 -0.72 3.60
CA LEU A 31 10.09 0.46 3.86
C LEU A 31 10.03 0.75 5.35
N GLU A 32 9.69 1.98 5.70
CA GLU A 32 9.36 2.38 7.05
C GLU A 32 8.09 1.67 7.54
N ALA A 33 8.02 1.35 8.84
CA ALA A 33 6.89 0.63 9.45
C ALA A 33 5.53 1.31 9.18
N ALA A 34 5.49 2.64 9.15
CA ALA A 34 4.29 3.40 8.82
C ALA A 34 3.76 3.10 7.41
N PHE A 35 4.65 2.92 6.43
CA PHE A 35 4.24 2.57 5.07
C PHE A 35 3.73 1.14 5.01
N TRP A 36 4.38 0.20 5.70
CA TRP A 36 3.86 -1.17 5.79
C TRP A 36 2.46 -1.22 6.39
N THR A 37 2.25 -0.53 7.50
CA THR A 37 0.94 -0.43 8.16
C THR A 37 -0.11 0.14 7.20
N THR A 38 0.23 1.22 6.49
CA THR A 38 -0.68 1.84 5.51
C THR A 38 -1.02 0.89 4.35
N LEU A 39 -0.04 0.15 3.83
CA LEU A 39 -0.28 -0.85 2.77
C LEU A 39 -1.17 -2.00 3.26
N GLU A 40 -1.02 -2.43 4.51
CA GLU A 40 -1.87 -3.46 5.12
C GLU A 40 -3.32 -2.97 5.26
N GLU A 41 -3.52 -1.72 5.68
CA GLU A 41 -4.84 -1.09 5.74
C GLU A 41 -5.51 -1.04 4.36
N ILE A 42 -4.78 -0.61 3.33
CA ILE A 42 -5.29 -0.55 1.96
C ILE A 42 -5.68 -1.96 1.47
N ALA A 43 -4.79 -2.94 1.65
CA ALA A 43 -5.06 -4.31 1.24
C ALA A 43 -6.29 -4.90 1.94
N ALA A 44 -6.45 -4.62 3.24
CA ALA A 44 -7.61 -5.04 4.01
C ALA A 44 -8.92 -4.39 3.51
N LEU A 45 -8.90 -3.12 3.13
CA LEU A 45 -10.06 -2.44 2.52
C LEU A 45 -10.47 -3.06 1.18
N GLU A 46 -9.51 -3.48 0.37
CA GLU A 46 -9.74 -4.23 -0.88
C GLU A 46 -10.15 -5.70 -0.64
N GLY A 47 -10.13 -6.18 0.62
CA GLY A 47 -10.46 -7.56 0.94
C GLY A 47 -9.42 -8.58 0.45
N MET A 48 -8.14 -8.18 0.40
CA MET A 48 -7.03 -9.05 -0.01
C MET A 48 -5.84 -8.98 0.95
N SER A 49 -4.95 -9.98 0.88
CA SER A 49 -3.70 -9.95 1.65
C SER A 49 -2.75 -8.86 1.12
N LEU A 50 -1.88 -8.31 1.97
CA LEU A 50 -0.81 -7.39 1.59
C LEU A 50 -0.01 -7.89 0.39
N GLY A 51 0.43 -9.16 0.41
CA GLY A 51 1.22 -9.74 -0.67
C GLY A 51 0.49 -9.66 -2.01
N ARG A 52 -0.77 -10.10 -2.05
CA ARG A 52 -1.62 -10.03 -3.25
C ARG A 52 -1.82 -8.61 -3.75
N PHE A 53 -2.09 -7.65 -2.86
CA PHE A 53 -2.24 -6.24 -3.23
C PHE A 53 -0.97 -5.70 -3.91
N VAL A 54 0.19 -5.93 -3.27
CA VAL A 54 1.48 -5.47 -3.79
C VAL A 54 1.84 -6.18 -5.11
N SER A 55 1.52 -7.47 -5.27
CA SER A 55 1.73 -8.18 -6.54
C SER A 55 0.87 -7.63 -7.67
N ILE A 56 -0.44 -7.41 -7.44
CA ILE A 56 -1.34 -6.84 -8.46
C ILE A 56 -0.85 -5.46 -8.89
N LEU A 57 -0.55 -4.59 -7.92
CA LEU A 57 -0.04 -3.25 -8.21
C LEU A 57 1.27 -3.28 -9.00
N HIS A 58 2.19 -4.19 -8.64
CA HIS A 58 3.43 -4.37 -9.38
C HIS A 58 3.17 -4.77 -10.84
N ASP A 59 2.30 -5.74 -11.06
CA ASP A 59 2.05 -6.31 -12.39
C ASP A 59 1.29 -5.32 -13.29
N GLU A 60 0.31 -4.58 -12.76
CA GLU A 60 -0.42 -3.53 -13.50
C GLU A 60 0.53 -2.44 -14.00
N ILE A 61 1.43 -1.94 -13.14
CA ILE A 61 2.34 -0.87 -13.52
C ILE A 61 3.41 -1.36 -14.50
N LEU A 62 3.90 -2.59 -14.32
CA LEU A 62 4.83 -3.20 -15.26
C LEU A 62 4.20 -3.39 -16.64
N LEU A 63 2.92 -3.78 -16.70
CA LEU A 63 2.17 -3.90 -17.96
C LEU A 63 2.00 -2.54 -18.65
N ASP A 64 1.69 -1.48 -17.89
CA ASP A 64 1.45 -0.15 -18.44
C ASP A 64 2.75 0.57 -18.88
N GLN A 65 3.83 0.43 -18.12
CA GLN A 65 5.08 1.18 -18.34
C GLN A 65 6.18 0.37 -19.03
N GLY A 66 6.04 -0.96 -19.11
CA GLY A 66 7.04 -1.88 -19.67
C GLY A 66 8.25 -2.14 -18.76
N GLU A 67 8.56 -1.23 -17.84
CA GLU A 67 9.59 -1.37 -16.82
C GLU A 67 9.12 -0.71 -15.52
N LEU A 68 9.48 -1.32 -14.38
CA LEU A 68 9.21 -0.75 -13.06
C LEU A 68 10.51 -0.51 -12.30
N GLN A 69 10.96 0.74 -12.29
CA GLN A 69 12.10 1.17 -11.48
C GLN A 69 11.62 1.70 -10.12
N ASN A 70 12.43 1.48 -9.08
CA ASN A 70 12.21 2.04 -7.74
C ASN A 70 10.87 1.68 -7.10
N PHE A 71 10.49 0.40 -7.15
CA PHE A 71 9.21 -0.08 -6.60
C PHE A 71 8.97 0.32 -5.13
N ALA A 72 10.02 0.36 -4.31
CA ALA A 72 9.90 0.84 -2.93
C ALA A 72 9.46 2.31 -2.84
N SER A 73 9.95 3.18 -3.72
CA SER A 73 9.50 4.58 -3.78
C SER A 73 8.04 4.66 -4.26
N LEU A 74 7.66 3.82 -5.22
CA LEU A 74 6.28 3.75 -5.69
C LEU A 74 5.32 3.36 -4.57
N LEU A 75 5.66 2.39 -3.73
CA LEU A 75 4.85 1.98 -2.59
C LEU A 75 4.68 3.11 -1.56
N ARG A 76 5.74 3.89 -1.29
CA ARG A 76 5.65 5.08 -0.42
C ARG A 76 4.70 6.12 -1.00
N VAL A 77 4.82 6.42 -2.29
CA VAL A 77 3.96 7.38 -2.99
C VAL A 77 2.52 6.87 -3.06
N THR A 78 2.31 5.56 -3.19
CA THR A 78 0.98 4.93 -3.15
C THR A 78 0.30 5.21 -1.81
N CYS A 79 1.01 5.07 -0.70
CA CYS A 79 0.49 5.40 0.63
C CYS A 79 0.09 6.89 0.74
N LEU A 80 0.95 7.79 0.26
CA LEU A 80 0.65 9.23 0.25
C LEU A 80 -0.55 9.55 -0.64
N HIS A 81 -0.63 8.92 -1.82
CA HIS A 81 -1.74 9.11 -2.76
C HIS A 81 -3.05 8.64 -2.13
N TRP A 82 -3.06 7.47 -1.49
CA TRP A 82 -4.21 6.98 -0.76
C TRP A 82 -4.63 7.93 0.38
N LEU A 83 -3.68 8.38 1.21
CA LEU A 83 -3.97 9.31 2.31
C LEU A 83 -4.63 10.61 1.83
N ASN A 84 -4.18 11.13 0.69
CA ASN A 84 -4.71 12.35 0.06
C ASN A 84 -6.05 12.14 -0.64
N ASN A 85 -6.46 10.90 -0.92
CA ASN A 85 -7.65 10.57 -1.70
C ASN A 85 -8.59 9.61 -0.95
N ARG A 86 -8.55 9.59 0.39
CA ARG A 86 -9.31 8.63 1.20
C ARG A 86 -10.81 8.65 0.91
N ASP A 87 -11.41 9.84 0.77
CA ASP A 87 -12.85 9.96 0.52
C ASP A 87 -13.24 9.40 -0.85
N ALA A 88 -12.44 9.71 -1.88
CA ALA A 88 -12.65 9.18 -3.23
C ALA A 88 -12.52 7.65 -3.25
N TYR A 89 -11.51 7.13 -2.54
CA TYR A 89 -11.27 5.70 -2.43
C TYR A 89 -12.40 4.97 -1.69
N GLN A 90 -12.89 5.52 -0.57
CA GLN A 90 -14.03 4.97 0.16
C GLN A 90 -15.31 4.95 -0.69
N ALA A 91 -15.58 6.05 -1.42
CA ALA A 91 -16.72 6.12 -2.32
C ALA A 91 -16.64 5.09 -3.46
N ASP A 92 -15.43 4.76 -3.91
CA ASP A 92 -15.21 3.76 -4.94
C ASP A 92 -15.37 2.32 -4.41
N ILE A 93 -14.80 2.01 -3.24
CA ILE A 93 -15.03 0.73 -2.55
C ILE A 93 -16.52 0.49 -2.29
N ALA A 94 -17.25 1.51 -1.84
CA ALA A 94 -18.70 1.43 -1.61
C ALA A 94 -19.49 1.16 -2.91
N ARG A 95 -19.04 1.69 -4.04
CA ARG A 95 -19.62 1.39 -5.37
C ARG A 95 -19.33 -0.04 -5.82
N ARG A 96 -18.11 -0.55 -5.54
CA ARG A 96 -17.68 -1.90 -5.94
C ARG A 96 -18.30 -3.02 -5.10
N ARG A 97 -18.69 -2.76 -3.85
CA ARG A 97 -19.37 -3.73 -2.97
C ARG A 97 -20.89 -3.58 -3.12
N PRO A 98 -21.59 -4.37 -3.95
CA PRO A 98 -23.05 -4.35 -3.97
C PRO A 98 -23.60 -4.79 -2.61
N ALA A 99 -24.73 -4.20 -2.21
CA ALA A 99 -25.42 -4.43 -0.94
C ALA A 99 -25.95 -5.87 -0.71
N SER A 100 -25.48 -6.88 -1.45
CA SER A 100 -26.00 -8.26 -1.43
C SER A 100 -25.09 -9.28 -0.74
N LEU A 101 -24.07 -8.86 0.01
CA LEU A 101 -23.22 -9.74 0.83
C LEU A 101 -23.44 -9.56 2.34
N VAL A 102 -24.55 -8.94 2.73
CA VAL A 102 -25.06 -8.96 4.11
C VAL A 102 -26.37 -9.76 4.10
N ALA A 103 -26.25 -11.08 4.09
CA ALA A 103 -27.31 -12.02 4.44
C ALA A 103 -26.69 -13.21 5.17
#